data_AF-A0A6N7WN43-F1
#
_entry.id   AF-A0A6N7WN43-F1
#
_cell.length_a   1.000
_cell.length_b   1.000
_cell.length_c   1.000
_cell.angle_alpha   90.00
_cell.angle_beta   90.00
_cell.angle_gamma   90.00
#
_symmetry.space_group_name_H-M   'P 1'
#
loop_
_entity.id
_entity.type
_entity.pdbx_description
1 polymer ?
#
loop_
_entity_poly.entity_id
_entity_poly.type
_entity_poly.pdbx_seq_one_letter_code
_entity_poly.pdbx_strand_id
1 'polypeptide(L)'
;MRVLFIGNSHTYFNDMPEIFAELARKKGIACEVTMITHGGWFLHQHQKEPEVRFNILYGHYDYVVLQEHAHPFGPKEDMLEAAKSINQWIQEAGSTPVAYMTWAEKTNEAGQQKLTEAYREMAEQLGAVLAPVGEEWWKYKQAHPETEMYAPDGEHASETGSRLAAEILLRVILEHDAGKGLTADRPAQTV
;
A
#
# COMPACT_ATOMS: atom_id res chain seq x y z
N MET A 1 12.11 -10.87 1.81
CA MET A 1 10.88 -10.10 2.02
C MET A 1 9.93 -10.38 0.86
N ARG A 2 8.73 -10.88 1.12
CA ARG A 2 7.69 -11.14 0.11
C ARG A 2 6.49 -10.27 0.42
N VAL A 3 6.07 -9.44 -0.54
CA VAL A 3 4.99 -8.46 -0.32
C VAL A 3 3.90 -8.66 -1.36
N LEU A 4 2.67 -8.83 -0.88
CA LEU A 4 1.48 -8.84 -1.73
C LEU A 4 0.82 -7.46 -1.72
N PHE A 5 0.59 -6.89 -2.89
CA PHE A 5 -0.16 -5.65 -3.05
C PHE A 5 -1.57 -5.94 -3.55
N ILE A 6 -2.59 -5.48 -2.82
CA ILE A 6 -4.00 -5.59 -3.20
C ILE A 6 -4.54 -4.18 -3.41
N GLY A 7 -5.06 -3.88 -4.60
CA GLY A 7 -5.58 -2.55 -4.91
C GLY A 7 -5.91 -2.33 -6.38
N ASN A 8 -5.66 -1.14 -6.88
CA ASN A 8 -6.06 -0.72 -8.22
C ASN A 8 -4.94 0.05 -8.93
N SER A 9 -5.31 0.99 -9.79
CA SER A 9 -4.38 1.80 -10.58
C SER A 9 -3.43 2.64 -9.75
N HIS A 10 -3.80 3.03 -8.52
CA HIS A 10 -2.89 3.73 -7.60
C HIS A 10 -1.78 2.81 -7.05
N THR A 11 -1.90 1.51 -7.29
CA THR A 11 -0.87 0.51 -7.04
C THR A 11 -0.11 0.18 -8.32
N TYR A 12 -0.74 -0.26 -9.42
CA TYR A 12 0.02 -0.77 -10.57
C TYR A 12 0.64 0.32 -11.49
N PHE A 13 0.24 1.59 -11.37
CA PHE A 13 0.80 2.63 -12.24
C PHE A 13 2.31 2.79 -12.03
N ASN A 14 3.02 2.89 -13.16
CA ASN A 14 4.49 2.92 -13.26
C ASN A 14 5.16 1.69 -12.61
N ASP A 15 4.42 0.60 -12.42
CA ASP A 15 4.90 -0.61 -11.74
C ASP A 15 5.45 -0.32 -10.34
N MET A 16 4.71 0.46 -9.54
CA MET A 16 5.15 0.90 -8.21
C MET A 16 5.59 -0.26 -7.29
N PRO A 17 4.94 -1.44 -7.26
CA PRO A 17 5.44 -2.59 -6.53
C PRO A 17 6.86 -3.01 -6.95
N GLU A 18 7.20 -2.98 -8.23
CA GLU A 18 8.56 -3.29 -8.68
C GLU A 18 9.55 -2.19 -8.29
N ILE A 19 9.16 -0.91 -8.37
CA ILE A 19 9.98 0.19 -7.84
C ILE A 19 10.29 -0.02 -6.35
N PHE A 20 9.30 -0.44 -5.56
CA PHE A 20 9.48 -0.81 -4.15
C PHE A 20 10.49 -1.95 -4.00
N ALA A 21 10.37 -3.01 -4.82
CA ALA A 21 11.28 -4.16 -4.78
C ALA A 21 12.72 -3.75 -5.14
N GLU A 22 12.90 -2.91 -6.15
CA GLU A 22 14.21 -2.35 -6.51
C GLU A 22 14.84 -1.54 -5.38
N LEU A 23 14.06 -0.69 -4.71
CA LEU A 23 14.53 0.11 -3.58
C LEU A 23 14.95 -0.78 -2.39
N ALA A 24 14.21 -1.86 -2.13
CA ALA A 24 14.58 -2.85 -1.12
C ALA A 24 15.89 -3.57 -1.49
N ARG A 25 16.04 -4.00 -2.74
CA ARG A 25 17.27 -4.65 -3.23
C ARG A 25 18.48 -3.72 -3.18
N LYS A 26 18.32 -2.43 -3.46
CA LYS A 26 19.37 -1.40 -3.29
C LYS A 26 19.82 -1.25 -1.83
N LYS A 27 18.98 -1.62 -0.86
CA LYS A 27 19.31 -1.68 0.57
C LYS A 27 19.83 -3.07 1.02
N GLY A 28 20.09 -3.99 0.08
CA GLY A 28 20.57 -5.35 0.38
C GLY A 28 19.47 -6.32 0.82
N ILE A 29 18.19 -5.97 0.67
CA ILE A 29 17.06 -6.79 1.10
C ILE A 29 16.51 -7.52 -0.14
N ALA A 30 16.62 -8.85 -0.15
CA ALA A 30 15.97 -9.66 -1.17
C ALA A 30 14.45 -9.45 -1.07
N CYS A 31 13.85 -8.96 -2.16
CA CYS A 31 12.45 -8.56 -2.19
C CYS A 31 11.75 -9.13 -3.42
N GLU A 32 10.65 -9.83 -3.18
CA GLU A 32 9.70 -10.29 -4.18
C GLU A 32 8.36 -9.59 -3.95
N VAL A 33 7.73 -9.20 -5.04
CA VAL A 33 6.43 -8.53 -5.01
C VAL A 33 5.45 -9.26 -5.91
N THR A 34 4.22 -9.36 -5.43
CA THR A 34 3.06 -9.80 -6.22
C THR A 34 2.02 -8.71 -6.12
N MET A 35 1.23 -8.49 -7.18
CA MET A 35 0.07 -7.61 -7.12
C MET A 35 -1.19 -8.31 -7.61
N ILE A 36 -2.28 -8.14 -6.87
CA ILE A 36 -3.65 -8.46 -7.31
C ILE A 36 -4.37 -7.13 -7.43
N THR A 37 -4.38 -6.60 -8.65
CA THR A 37 -4.89 -5.26 -8.90
C THR A 37 -5.87 -5.20 -10.06
N HIS A 38 -6.93 -4.43 -9.89
CA HIS A 38 -7.91 -4.16 -10.95
C HIS A 38 -8.23 -2.67 -10.99
N GLY A 39 -8.20 -2.07 -12.19
CA GLY A 39 -8.47 -0.64 -12.35
C GLY A 39 -9.86 -0.26 -11.81
N GLY A 40 -9.92 0.80 -10.99
CA GLY A 40 -11.16 1.31 -10.41
C GLY A 40 -11.79 0.44 -9.32
N TRP A 41 -11.10 -0.60 -8.82
CA TRP A 41 -11.68 -1.48 -7.82
C TRP A 41 -11.54 -0.96 -6.39
N PHE A 42 -12.58 -1.25 -5.60
CA PHE A 42 -12.63 -1.06 -4.16
C PHE A 42 -12.19 -2.32 -3.42
N LEU A 43 -11.77 -2.20 -2.15
CA LEU A 43 -11.37 -3.38 -1.35
C LEU A 43 -12.52 -4.39 -1.20
N HIS A 44 -13.77 -3.95 -1.11
CA HIS A 44 -14.93 -4.84 -1.00
C HIS A 44 -15.13 -5.73 -2.25
N GLN A 45 -14.54 -5.36 -3.39
CA GLN A 45 -14.54 -6.20 -4.59
C GLN A 45 -13.44 -7.26 -4.46
N HIS A 46 -12.23 -6.87 -4.08
CA HIS A 46 -11.14 -7.82 -3.79
C HIS A 46 -11.50 -8.83 -2.71
N GLN A 47 -12.23 -8.40 -1.66
CA GLN A 47 -12.74 -9.27 -0.60
C GLN A 47 -13.59 -10.44 -1.12
N LYS A 48 -14.24 -10.28 -2.29
CA LYS A 48 -15.12 -11.32 -2.86
C LYS A 48 -14.36 -12.28 -3.77
N GLU A 49 -13.12 -11.95 -4.14
CA GLU A 49 -12.33 -12.75 -5.08
C GLU A 49 -11.64 -13.92 -4.37
N PRO A 50 -11.89 -15.18 -4.78
CA PRO A 50 -11.23 -16.34 -4.20
C PRO A 50 -9.71 -16.30 -4.33
N GLU A 51 -9.20 -15.69 -5.41
CA GLU A 51 -7.76 -15.54 -5.66
C GLU A 51 -7.07 -14.69 -4.58
N VAL A 52 -7.73 -13.65 -4.07
CA VAL A 52 -7.19 -12.80 -3.00
C VAL A 52 -6.98 -13.64 -1.73
N ARG A 53 -8.02 -14.39 -1.32
CA ARG A 53 -7.93 -15.29 -0.17
C ARG A 53 -6.85 -16.35 -0.36
N PHE A 54 -6.82 -17.00 -1.52
CA PHE A 54 -5.86 -18.06 -1.82
C PHE A 54 -4.41 -17.55 -1.76
N ASN A 55 -4.13 -16.41 -2.41
CA ASN A 55 -2.79 -15.83 -2.38
C ASN A 55 -2.37 -15.44 -0.97
N ILE A 56 -3.25 -14.82 -0.18
CA ILE A 56 -2.90 -14.45 1.20
C ILE A 56 -2.53 -15.70 2.03
N LEU A 57 -3.36 -16.74 2.00
CA LEU A 57 -3.17 -17.93 2.84
C LEU A 57 -1.97 -18.79 2.45
N TYR A 58 -1.66 -18.88 1.15
CA TYR A 58 -0.68 -19.84 0.63
C TYR A 58 0.54 -19.18 -0.04
N GLY A 59 0.54 -17.86 -0.20
CA GLY A 59 1.63 -17.12 -0.83
C GLY A 59 2.85 -16.92 0.08
N HIS A 60 2.72 -17.16 1.39
CA HIS A 60 3.78 -16.96 2.38
C HIS A 60 4.37 -15.54 2.35
N TYR A 61 3.49 -14.55 2.27
CA TYR A 61 3.88 -13.14 2.27
C TYR A 61 4.27 -12.68 3.69
N ASP A 62 5.33 -11.89 3.80
CA ASP A 62 5.68 -11.21 5.04
C ASP A 62 4.69 -10.06 5.30
N TYR A 63 4.31 -9.36 4.23
CA TYR A 63 3.40 -8.21 4.27
C TYR A 63 2.31 -8.31 3.21
N VAL A 64 1.11 -7.86 3.57
CA VAL A 64 0.00 -7.68 2.64
C VAL A 64 -0.44 -6.22 2.69
N VAL A 65 -0.25 -5.52 1.58
CA VAL A 65 -0.56 -4.10 1.39
C VAL A 65 -1.99 -3.96 0.89
N LEU A 66 -2.79 -3.18 1.61
CA LEU A 66 -4.20 -2.92 1.31
C LEU A 66 -4.37 -1.48 0.84
N GLN A 67 -4.90 -1.32 -0.37
CA GLN A 67 -5.19 -0.03 -0.97
C GLN A 67 -6.64 0.05 -1.45
N GLU A 68 -7.39 0.98 -0.87
CA GLU A 68 -8.76 1.34 -1.23
C GLU A 68 -8.81 2.32 -2.41
N HIS A 69 -9.92 2.29 -3.15
CA HIS A 69 -10.24 3.25 -4.21
C HIS A 69 -10.21 4.69 -3.71
N ALA A 70 -9.46 5.54 -4.40
CA ALA A 70 -9.22 6.90 -3.96
C ALA A 70 -10.29 7.87 -4.48
N HIS A 71 -10.59 7.87 -5.79
CA HIS A 71 -11.38 8.94 -6.44
C HIS A 71 -12.40 8.37 -7.44
N PRO A 72 -13.70 8.34 -7.09
CA PRO A 72 -14.29 8.80 -5.83
C PRO A 72 -13.96 7.87 -4.64
N PHE A 73 -13.72 8.46 -3.48
CA PHE A 73 -13.58 7.72 -2.22
C PHE A 73 -14.98 7.33 -1.71
N GLY A 74 -15.23 6.03 -1.63
CA GLY A 74 -16.52 5.47 -1.20
C GLY A 74 -16.87 5.74 0.27
N PRO A 75 -17.92 5.08 0.79
CA PRO A 75 -18.18 5.03 2.22
C PRO A 75 -16.99 4.41 2.95
N LYS A 76 -16.57 5.04 4.05
CA LYS A 76 -15.46 4.54 4.88
C LYS A 76 -15.79 3.18 5.48
N GLU A 77 -17.05 2.99 5.82
CA GLU A 77 -17.57 1.78 6.46
C GLU A 77 -17.36 0.55 5.56
N ASP A 78 -17.60 0.68 4.25
CA ASP A 78 -17.37 -0.39 3.26
C ASP A 78 -15.89 -0.76 3.18
N MET A 79 -15.00 0.24 3.19
CA MET A 79 -13.54 0.03 3.23
C MET A 79 -13.14 -0.72 4.50
N LEU A 80 -13.61 -0.29 5.67
CA LEU A 80 -13.26 -0.90 6.96
C LEU A 80 -13.79 -2.33 7.09
N GLU A 81 -15.02 -2.61 6.62
CA GLU A 81 -15.59 -3.96 6.63
C GLU A 81 -14.80 -4.91 5.72
N ALA A 82 -14.47 -4.45 4.50
CA ALA A 82 -13.68 -5.23 3.57
C ALA A 82 -12.27 -5.49 4.10
N ALA A 83 -11.61 -4.45 4.60
CA ALA A 83 -10.26 -4.55 5.17
C ALA A 83 -10.23 -5.50 6.38
N LYS A 84 -11.21 -5.46 7.28
CA LYS A 84 -11.32 -6.41 8.40
C LYS A 84 -11.45 -7.85 7.93
N SER A 85 -12.28 -8.09 6.92
CA SER A 85 -12.48 -9.43 6.37
C SER A 85 -11.22 -9.99 5.73
N ILE A 86 -10.53 -9.17 4.94
CA ILE A 86 -9.24 -9.55 4.34
C ILE A 86 -8.19 -9.78 5.45
N ASN A 87 -8.19 -8.94 6.49
CA ASN A 87 -7.24 -9.04 7.60
C ASN A 87 -7.35 -10.35 8.39
N GLN A 88 -8.53 -10.97 8.45
CA GLN A 88 -8.66 -12.31 9.04
C GLN A 88 -7.75 -13.33 8.34
N TRP A 89 -7.69 -13.29 7.01
CA TRP A 89 -6.82 -14.18 6.23
C TRP A 89 -5.35 -13.80 6.39
N ILE A 90 -5.04 -12.49 6.46
CA ILE A 90 -3.67 -12.01 6.68
C ILE A 90 -3.14 -12.53 8.02
N GLN A 91 -3.96 -12.43 9.08
CA GLN A 91 -3.61 -12.95 10.41
C GLN A 91 -3.51 -14.47 10.44
N GLU A 92 -4.43 -15.18 9.77
CA GLU A 92 -4.39 -16.64 9.63
C GLU A 92 -3.10 -17.12 8.96
N ALA A 93 -2.61 -16.39 7.95
CA ALA A 93 -1.36 -16.69 7.25
C ALA A 93 -0.10 -16.24 8.03
N GLY A 94 -0.25 -15.52 9.15
CA GLY A 94 0.86 -14.96 9.92
C GLY A 94 1.55 -13.75 9.25
N SER A 95 0.91 -13.13 8.26
CA SER A 95 1.41 -11.94 7.57
C SER A 95 1.12 -10.66 8.36
N THR A 96 1.82 -9.57 8.05
CA THR A 96 1.54 -8.24 8.60
C THR A 96 0.71 -7.40 7.61
N PRO A 97 -0.46 -6.86 7.99
CA PRO A 97 -1.20 -5.95 7.15
C PRO A 97 -0.50 -4.57 7.06
N VAL A 98 -0.54 -3.95 5.89
CA VAL A 98 -0.05 -2.59 5.64
C VAL A 98 -1.17 -1.75 5.03
N ALA A 99 -1.49 -0.62 5.66
CA ALA A 99 -2.50 0.33 5.21
C ALA A 99 -1.85 1.37 4.27
N TYR A 100 -2.00 1.20 2.95
CA TYR A 100 -1.42 2.11 1.95
C TYR A 100 -2.35 3.30 1.68
N MET A 101 -2.20 4.35 2.50
CA MET A 101 -2.96 5.60 2.37
C MET A 101 -2.52 6.36 1.12
N THR A 102 -3.32 6.33 0.06
CA THR A 102 -3.08 7.06 -1.19
C THR A 102 -3.34 8.57 -1.07
N TRP A 103 -3.17 9.30 -2.17
CA TRP A 103 -3.32 10.75 -2.28
C TRP A 103 -4.69 11.16 -2.88
N ALA A 104 -5.11 12.39 -2.61
CA ALA A 104 -6.24 13.08 -3.26
C ALA A 104 -5.92 13.58 -4.68
N GLU A 105 -6.95 13.87 -5.51
CA GLU A 105 -6.76 14.43 -6.86
C GLU A 105 -5.96 15.75 -6.81
N LYS A 106 -5.23 16.06 -7.88
CA LYS A 106 -4.30 17.20 -7.96
C LYS A 106 -4.90 18.55 -7.56
N THR A 107 -6.18 18.75 -7.82
CA THR A 107 -6.93 19.98 -7.55
C THR A 107 -7.78 19.92 -6.27
N ASN A 108 -7.69 18.83 -5.49
CA ASN A 108 -8.57 18.54 -4.37
C ASN A 108 -7.79 18.17 -3.09
N GLU A 109 -6.88 19.03 -2.65
CA GLU A 109 -6.11 18.80 -1.42
C GLU A 109 -6.98 18.58 -0.19
N ALA A 110 -8.09 19.32 -0.08
CA ALA A 110 -9.05 19.18 1.00
C ALA A 110 -9.63 17.75 1.09
N GLY A 111 -9.73 17.04 -0.05
CA GLY A 111 -10.17 15.65 -0.11
C GLY A 111 -9.24 14.68 0.63
N GLN A 112 -7.96 15.03 0.82
CA GLN A 112 -6.99 14.18 1.50
C GLN A 112 -7.41 13.83 2.93
N GLN A 113 -8.04 14.77 3.64
CA GLN A 113 -8.44 14.58 5.03
C GLN A 113 -9.34 13.34 5.20
N LYS A 114 -10.29 13.14 4.27
CA LYS A 114 -11.21 12.00 4.30
C LYS A 114 -10.45 10.66 4.17
N LEU A 115 -9.47 10.59 3.27
CA LEU A 115 -8.62 9.41 3.12
C LEU A 115 -7.77 9.21 4.39
N THR A 116 -7.14 10.27 4.87
CA THR A 116 -6.28 10.21 6.07
C THR A 116 -7.00 9.64 7.28
N GLU A 117 -8.20 10.14 7.58
CA GLU A 117 -9.01 9.66 8.70
C GLU A 117 -9.38 8.18 8.54
N ALA A 118 -9.84 7.78 7.34
CA ALA A 118 -10.22 6.40 7.05
C ALA A 118 -9.04 5.41 7.18
N TYR A 119 -7.87 5.76 6.64
CA TYR A 119 -6.70 4.88 6.69
C TYR A 119 -6.06 4.81 8.08
N ARG A 120 -6.10 5.89 8.87
CA ARG A 120 -5.67 5.85 10.27
C ARG A 120 -6.57 4.94 11.11
N GLU A 121 -7.88 5.04 10.93
CA GLU A 121 -8.85 4.16 11.58
C GLU A 121 -8.67 2.70 11.12
N MET A 122 -8.46 2.46 9.82
CA MET A 122 -8.15 1.12 9.31
C MET A 122 -6.89 0.55 9.96
N ALA A 123 -5.81 1.32 10.02
CA ALA A 123 -4.55 0.86 10.60
C ALA A 123 -4.70 0.52 12.09
N GLU A 124 -5.41 1.35 12.85
CA GLU A 124 -5.73 1.08 14.26
C GLU A 124 -6.55 -0.20 14.42
N GLN A 125 -7.63 -0.37 13.65
CA GLN A 125 -8.54 -1.51 13.78
C GLN A 125 -7.90 -2.84 13.36
N LEU A 126 -6.98 -2.81 12.40
CA LEU A 126 -6.30 -4.01 11.90
C LEU A 126 -4.99 -4.33 12.64
N GLY A 127 -4.46 -3.38 13.42
CA GLY A 127 -3.07 -3.43 13.89
C GLY A 127 -2.07 -3.37 12.75
N ALA A 128 -2.41 -2.63 11.68
CA ALA A 128 -1.62 -2.55 10.46
C ALA A 128 -0.52 -1.49 10.54
N VAL A 129 0.55 -1.71 9.77
CA VAL A 129 1.55 -0.68 9.51
C VAL A 129 0.91 0.40 8.64
N LEU A 130 0.85 1.64 9.11
CA LEU A 130 0.35 2.74 8.32
C LEU A 130 1.44 3.26 7.37
N ALA A 131 1.16 3.28 6.07
CA ALA A 131 1.97 3.97 5.07
C ALA A 131 1.26 5.26 4.65
N PRO A 132 1.60 6.43 5.25
CA PRO A 132 0.89 7.70 5.06
C PRO A 132 1.29 8.40 3.75
N VAL A 133 1.21 7.70 2.60
CA VAL A 133 1.70 8.23 1.33
C VAL A 133 0.99 9.52 0.95
N GLY A 134 -0.33 9.59 1.10
CA GLY A 134 -1.09 10.80 0.78
C GLY A 134 -0.68 12.04 1.60
N GLU A 135 -0.44 11.90 2.89
CA GLU A 135 0.02 13.03 3.71
C GLU A 135 1.41 13.52 3.29
N GLU A 136 2.34 12.59 3.06
CA GLU A 136 3.70 12.91 2.63
C GLU A 136 3.74 13.43 1.18
N TRP A 137 2.84 12.96 0.33
CA TRP A 137 2.65 13.42 -1.05
C TRP A 137 2.31 14.91 -1.10
N TRP A 138 1.34 15.36 -0.30
CA TRP A 138 0.97 16.78 -0.25
C TRP A 138 2.07 17.64 0.34
N LYS A 139 2.75 17.17 1.40
CA LYS A 139 3.94 17.87 1.95
C LYS A 139 5.01 18.03 0.87
N TYR A 140 5.31 16.97 0.13
CA TYR A 140 6.32 17.00 -0.93
C TYR A 140 5.92 17.96 -2.05
N LYS A 141 4.68 17.88 -2.55
CA LYS A 141 4.17 18.76 -3.61
C LYS A 141 4.19 20.24 -3.21
N GLN A 142 3.90 20.57 -1.95
CA GLN A 142 3.99 21.95 -1.46
C GLN A 142 5.43 22.46 -1.38
N ALA A 143 6.37 21.60 -0.96
CA ALA A 143 7.79 21.92 -0.86
C ALA A 143 8.49 22.00 -2.22
N HIS A 144 8.00 21.25 -3.21
CA HIS A 144 8.58 21.09 -4.54
C HIS A 144 7.54 21.35 -5.65
N PRO A 145 6.99 22.57 -5.77
CA PRO A 145 5.92 22.89 -6.73
C PRO A 145 6.35 22.73 -8.20
N GLU A 146 7.65 22.72 -8.48
CA GLU A 146 8.23 22.44 -9.78
C GLU A 146 8.19 20.95 -10.18
N THR A 147 8.01 20.05 -9.20
CA THR A 147 7.94 18.61 -9.45
C THR A 147 6.52 18.20 -9.79
N GLU A 148 6.32 17.65 -10.98
CA GLU A 148 5.04 17.06 -11.35
C GLU A 148 4.86 15.72 -10.65
N MET A 149 3.93 15.67 -9.70
CA MET A 149 3.63 14.46 -8.93
C MET A 149 2.56 13.59 -9.61
N TYR A 150 1.73 14.17 -10.46
CA TYR A 150 0.60 13.48 -11.08
C TYR A 150 0.85 13.16 -12.56
N ALA A 151 0.19 12.13 -13.05
CA ALA A 151 -0.01 11.94 -14.48
C ALA A 151 -0.88 13.08 -15.06
N PRO A 152 -0.97 13.22 -16.39
CA PRO A 152 -1.74 14.29 -17.02
C PRO A 152 -3.23 14.32 -16.66
N ASP A 153 -3.80 13.21 -16.18
CA ASP A 153 -5.19 13.13 -15.70
C ASP A 153 -5.42 13.81 -14.33
N GLY A 154 -4.35 14.11 -13.59
CA GLY A 154 -4.45 14.73 -12.26
C GLY A 154 -4.92 13.78 -11.16
N GLU A 155 -5.02 12.48 -11.43
CA GLU A 155 -5.46 11.45 -10.48
C GLU A 155 -4.33 10.45 -10.21
N HIS A 156 -3.77 9.86 -11.28
CA HIS A 156 -2.73 8.85 -11.16
C HIS A 156 -1.37 9.46 -10.83
N ALA A 157 -0.47 8.62 -10.33
CA ALA A 157 0.90 9.04 -10.08
C ALA A 157 1.69 9.23 -11.37
N SER A 158 2.49 10.29 -11.41
CA SER A 158 3.68 10.35 -12.26
C SER A 158 4.70 9.28 -11.81
N GLU A 159 5.75 9.05 -12.59
CA GLU A 159 6.86 8.18 -12.18
C GLU A 159 7.50 8.63 -10.85
N THR A 160 7.69 9.96 -10.68
CA THR A 160 8.20 10.54 -9.43
C THR A 160 7.27 10.29 -8.27
N GLY A 161 5.95 10.38 -8.50
CA GLY A 161 4.93 10.05 -7.53
C GLY A 161 4.97 8.58 -7.10
N SER A 162 5.04 7.64 -8.06
CA SER A 162 5.15 6.21 -7.76
C SER A 162 6.43 5.90 -6.99
N ARG A 163 7.55 6.57 -7.31
CA ARG A 163 8.80 6.43 -6.55
C ARG A 163 8.66 6.90 -5.11
N LEU A 164 8.05 8.07 -4.87
CA LEU A 164 7.79 8.56 -3.52
C LEU A 164 6.92 7.58 -2.71
N ALA A 165 5.85 7.06 -3.32
CA ALA A 165 4.98 6.08 -2.69
C ALA A 165 5.74 4.82 -2.27
N ALA A 166 6.55 4.26 -3.19
CA ALA A 166 7.39 3.09 -2.93
C ALA A 166 8.43 3.34 -1.82
N GLU A 167 9.06 4.51 -1.80
CA GLU A 167 10.03 4.88 -0.76
C GLU A 167 9.38 4.95 0.63
N ILE A 168 8.19 5.54 0.73
CA ILE A 168 7.46 5.65 2.00
C ILE A 168 7.00 4.27 2.48
N LEU A 169 6.43 3.45 1.59
CA LEU A 169 6.02 2.08 1.90
C LEU A 169 7.20 1.27 2.43
N LEU A 170 8.35 1.32 1.76
CA LEU A 170 9.55 0.62 2.19
C LEU A 170 10.05 1.14 3.54
N ARG A 171 10.10 2.46 3.72
CA ARG A 171 10.54 3.08 4.97
C ARG A 171 9.72 2.58 6.17
N VAL A 172 8.39 2.64 6.09
CA VAL A 172 7.53 2.26 7.23
C VAL A 172 7.59 0.76 7.53
N ILE A 173 7.77 -0.08 6.51
CA ILE A 173 7.97 -1.52 6.68
C ILE A 173 9.27 -1.81 7.43
N LEU A 174 10.38 -1.16 7.03
CA LEU A 174 11.68 -1.36 7.68
C LEU A 174 11.71 -0.80 9.12
N GLU A 175 11.04 0.33 9.36
CA GLU A 175 10.88 0.89 10.71
C GLU A 175 10.10 -0.05 11.63
N HIS A 176 9.04 -0.68 11.12
CA HIS A 176 8.27 -1.68 11.85
C HIS A 176 9.11 -2.92 12.20
N ASP A 177 9.90 -3.41 11.25
CA ASP A 177 10.82 -4.54 11.50
C ASP A 177 11.89 -4.20 12.53
N ALA A 178 12.51 -3.01 12.43
CA ALA A 178 13.47 -2.54 13.40
C ALA A 178 12.85 -2.44 14.81
N GLY A 179 11.62 -1.95 14.92
CA GLY A 179 10.86 -1.89 16.18
C GLY A 179 10.56 -3.26 16.79
N LYS A 180 10.53 -4.32 15.98
CA LYS A 180 10.37 -5.72 16.41
C LYS A 180 11.70 -6.45 16.68
N GLY A 181 12.84 -5.80 16.43
CA GLY A 181 14.15 -6.44 16.46
C GLY A 181 14.38 -7.43 15.30
N LEU A 182 13.57 -7.37 14.24
CA LEU A 182 13.77 -8.11 13.00
C LEU A 182 14.81 -7.33 12.19
N THR A 183 16.01 -7.87 12.02
CA THR A 183 17.01 -7.35 11.09
C THR A 183 17.01 -8.17 9.81
N ALA A 184 17.56 -7.62 8.72
CA ALA A 184 17.49 -8.12 7.35
C ALA A 184 18.06 -9.55 7.09
N ASP A 185 18.49 -10.27 8.13
CA ASP A 185 19.01 -11.64 8.07
C ASP A 185 17.89 -12.69 8.12
N ARG A 186 16.88 -12.59 7.24
CA ARG A 186 16.06 -13.75 6.91
C ARG A 186 16.73 -14.49 5.74
N PRO A 187 17.36 -15.66 5.95
CA PRO A 187 17.86 -16.44 4.83
C PRO A 187 16.69 -16.81 3.92
N ALA A 188 16.94 -16.79 2.60
CA ALA A 188 15.97 -17.21 1.60
C ALA A 188 15.45 -18.60 1.98
N GLN A 189 14.14 -18.73 2.19
CA GLN A 189 13.52 -20.05 2.32
C GLN A 189 13.60 -20.71 0.94
N THR A 190 14.58 -21.60 0.77
CA THR A 190 14.58 -22.59 -0.31
C THR A 190 13.36 -23.48 -0.14
N VAL A 191 12.47 -23.45 -1.13
CA VAL A 191 11.52 -24.54 -1.43
C VAL A 191 12.22 -25.52 -2.36
#